data_AF-A0A7H8PKB6-F1
#
_entry.id   AF-A0A7H8PKB6-F1
#
_cell.length_a   1.000
_cell.length_b   1.000
_cell.length_c   1.000
_cell.angle_alpha   90.00
_cell.angle_beta   90.00
_cell.angle_gamma   90.00
#
_symmetry.space_group_name_H-M   'P 1'
#
loop_
_entity.id
_entity.type
_entity.pdbx_description
1 polymer ?
#
loop_
_entity_poly.entity_id
_entity_poly.type
_entity_poly.pdbx_seq_one_letter_code
_entity_poly.pdbx_strand_id
1 'polypeptide(L)'
;MEEISNILFQEINWIETFFLTLFCLFMGIFYAVIFSSFFNVNKPKWLFFVVLPGVLILTKILVAKAVFFVFISYFFGIFISFLLGVLYKTIRSYAKKKNKKKAVGSAMLQLVVVIAGLFLGAYLLQGYIVLLGVLFFIIRSLLVRTTKKNFLRLQLDLPTSKIRSMAMGLVEIEGSTSMLEPVISRIGKKECIGYRYTVEKISKDSEGRNQYSIIKEETVCNNFLLSDDTGSVEVHAKGIEFVWIKKDDSYSNGTKRYTQYLLKEDDQVLLIGGANSKNNTPFIGHEPIKDVFALGCINAVSRWNRYQPLLHSGITFLILFFIFTAFVLLADVIVSKNMMYIDYKSMWDNIPLINDL
;
A
#
# COMPACT_ATOMS: atom_id res chain seq x y z
N MET A 1 -7.61 -40.44 -42.03
CA MET A 1 -6.26 -40.92 -41.62
C MET A 1 -5.20 -39.84 -41.76
N GLU A 2 -5.24 -39.00 -42.80
CA GLU A 2 -4.30 -37.87 -42.98
C GLU A 2 -4.40 -36.77 -41.91
N GLU A 3 -5.60 -36.43 -41.41
CA GLU A 3 -5.74 -35.45 -40.32
C GLU A 3 -5.12 -35.93 -39.00
N ILE A 4 -5.28 -37.22 -38.67
CA ILE A 4 -4.70 -37.81 -37.45
C ILE A 4 -3.17 -37.90 -37.58
N SER A 5 -2.68 -38.19 -38.79
CA SER A 5 -1.24 -38.14 -39.13
C SER A 5 -0.68 -36.73 -38.96
N ASN A 6 -1.33 -35.70 -39.48
CA ASN A 6 -0.86 -34.32 -39.37
C ASN A 6 -0.89 -33.76 -37.93
N ILE A 7 -1.80 -34.25 -37.07
CA ILE A 7 -1.80 -33.94 -35.64
C ILE A 7 -0.66 -34.66 -34.91
N LEU A 8 -0.34 -35.90 -35.29
CA LEU A 8 0.75 -36.69 -34.68
C LEU A 8 2.15 -36.27 -35.13
N PHE A 9 2.31 -35.66 -36.32
CA PHE A 9 3.59 -35.26 -36.92
C PHE A 9 3.82 -33.74 -36.96
N GLN A 10 3.17 -32.97 -36.08
CA GLN A 10 3.60 -31.60 -35.83
C GLN A 10 5.00 -31.64 -35.19
N GLU A 11 5.96 -30.81 -35.65
CA GLU A 11 7.29 -30.75 -35.04
C GLU A 11 7.17 -30.30 -33.57
N ILE A 12 7.13 -31.27 -32.66
CA ILE A 12 7.07 -31.03 -31.22
C ILE A 12 8.45 -30.56 -30.80
N ASN A 13 8.56 -29.30 -30.38
CA ASN A 13 9.76 -28.80 -29.71
C ASN A 13 9.90 -29.49 -28.34
N TRP A 14 10.60 -30.63 -28.35
CA TRP A 14 10.82 -31.46 -27.17
C TRP A 14 11.69 -30.77 -26.12
N ILE A 15 12.58 -29.86 -26.54
CA ILE A 15 13.43 -29.09 -25.63
C ILE A 15 12.57 -28.16 -24.78
N GLU A 16 11.67 -27.39 -25.40
CA GLU A 16 10.71 -26.53 -24.70
C GLU A 16 9.85 -27.33 -23.72
N THR A 17 9.29 -28.45 -24.19
CA THR A 17 8.41 -29.31 -23.39
C THR A 17 9.16 -29.89 -22.20
N PHE A 18 10.42 -30.30 -22.38
CA PHE A 18 11.29 -30.78 -21.31
C PHE A 18 11.52 -29.70 -20.24
N PHE A 19 11.86 -28.47 -20.63
CA PHE A 19 12.04 -27.36 -19.70
C PHE A 19 10.76 -27.02 -18.93
N LEU A 20 9.62 -26.91 -19.61
CA LEU A 20 8.34 -26.63 -18.97
C LEU A 20 7.94 -27.75 -18.00
N THR A 21 8.17 -29.01 -18.38
CA THR A 21 7.92 -30.17 -17.51
C THR A 21 8.78 -30.10 -16.23
N LEU A 22 10.05 -29.73 -16.36
CA LEU A 22 10.95 -29.55 -15.22
C LEU A 22 10.46 -28.43 -14.28
N PHE A 23 10.02 -27.30 -14.83
CA PHE A 23 9.43 -26.22 -14.04
C PHE A 23 8.11 -26.62 -13.37
N CYS A 24 7.29 -27.46 -14.00
CA CYS A 24 6.08 -28.02 -13.38
C CYS A 24 6.39 -28.89 -12.17
N LEU A 25 7.48 -29.65 -12.17
CA LEU A 25 7.92 -30.40 -11.00
C LEU A 25 8.28 -29.46 -9.85
N PHE A 26 8.94 -28.34 -10.14
CA PHE A 26 9.23 -27.32 -9.13
C PHE A 26 7.96 -26.67 -8.57
N MET A 27 7.00 -26.33 -9.44
CA MET A 27 5.67 -25.83 -9.04
C MET A 27 4.88 -26.84 -8.18
N GLY A 28 5.03 -28.14 -8.47
CA GLY A 28 4.43 -29.22 -7.67
C GLY A 28 4.85 -29.18 -6.19
N ILE A 29 6.07 -28.74 -5.88
CA ILE A 29 6.55 -28.54 -4.50
C ILE A 29 5.68 -27.50 -3.79
N PHE A 30 5.42 -26.35 -4.41
CA PHE A 30 4.61 -25.29 -3.82
C PHE A 30 3.16 -25.75 -3.59
N TYR A 31 2.54 -26.41 -4.56
CA TYR A 31 1.21 -26.98 -4.38
C TYR A 31 1.15 -27.98 -3.22
N ALA A 32 2.13 -28.89 -3.13
CA ALA A 32 2.20 -29.85 -2.03
C ALA A 32 2.37 -29.18 -0.66
N VAL A 33 3.21 -28.14 -0.56
CA VAL A 33 3.41 -27.35 0.66
C VAL A 33 2.14 -26.58 1.04
N ILE A 34 1.48 -25.91 0.10
CA ILE A 34 0.25 -25.14 0.35
C ILE A 34 -0.87 -26.06 0.85
N PHE A 35 -1.11 -27.18 0.14
CA PHE A 35 -2.20 -28.09 0.50
C PHE A 35 -1.97 -28.77 1.85
N SER A 36 -0.72 -29.10 2.19
CA SER A 36 -0.39 -29.66 3.49
C SER A 36 -0.49 -28.64 4.64
N SER A 37 -0.01 -27.41 4.42
CA SER A 37 0.05 -26.37 5.46
C SER A 37 -1.32 -25.77 5.80
N PHE A 38 -2.21 -25.65 4.82
CA PHE A 38 -3.47 -24.92 4.99
C PHE A 38 -4.71 -25.83 5.00
N PHE A 39 -4.76 -26.85 4.15
CA PHE A 39 -5.97 -27.64 3.93
C PHE A 39 -5.97 -28.99 4.67
N ASN A 40 -4.86 -29.36 5.32
CA ASN A 40 -4.73 -30.59 6.14
C ASN A 40 -5.22 -31.85 5.42
N VAL A 41 -4.98 -31.92 4.11
CA VAL A 41 -5.48 -32.99 3.23
C VAL A 41 -4.56 -34.20 3.36
N ASN A 42 -5.09 -35.35 3.79
CA ASN A 42 -4.35 -36.61 3.91
C ASN A 42 -4.03 -37.30 2.55
N LYS A 43 -4.16 -36.58 1.44
CA LYS A 43 -3.86 -37.13 0.11
C LYS A 43 -2.35 -37.15 -0.12
N PRO A 44 -1.86 -38.11 -0.92
CA PRO A 44 -0.43 -38.32 -1.02
C PRO A 44 0.19 -37.24 -1.91
N LYS A 45 1.24 -36.59 -1.39
CA LYS A 45 1.85 -35.36 -1.96
C LYS A 45 2.43 -35.54 -3.36
N TRP A 46 2.87 -36.77 -3.69
CA TRP A 46 3.37 -37.17 -5.02
C TRP A 46 2.38 -36.92 -6.17
N LEU A 47 1.07 -36.78 -5.89
CA LEU A 47 0.05 -36.61 -6.92
C LEU A 47 0.28 -35.34 -7.76
N PHE A 48 0.74 -34.24 -7.16
CA PHE A 48 1.06 -33.02 -7.91
C PHE A 48 2.25 -33.19 -8.86
N PHE A 49 3.21 -34.04 -8.49
CA PHE A 49 4.40 -34.33 -9.29
C PHE A 49 4.12 -35.27 -10.46
N VAL A 50 2.96 -35.92 -10.47
CA VAL A 50 2.52 -36.78 -11.58
C VAL A 50 1.50 -36.06 -12.44
N VAL A 51 0.52 -35.41 -11.81
CA VAL A 51 -0.63 -34.81 -12.53
C VAL A 51 -0.22 -33.54 -13.27
N LEU A 52 0.55 -32.63 -12.67
CA LEU A 52 0.93 -31.38 -13.33
C LEU A 52 1.78 -31.61 -14.60
N PRO A 53 2.88 -32.38 -14.57
CA PRO A 53 3.62 -32.67 -15.78
C PRO A 53 2.82 -33.57 -16.74
N GLY A 54 2.04 -34.53 -16.23
CA GLY A 54 1.24 -35.42 -17.07
C GLY A 54 0.18 -34.68 -17.90
N VAL A 55 -0.53 -33.73 -17.30
CA VAL A 55 -1.52 -32.89 -18.02
C VAL A 55 -0.83 -31.98 -19.02
N LEU A 56 0.34 -31.41 -18.69
CA LEU A 56 1.09 -30.54 -19.60
C LEU A 56 1.59 -31.32 -20.84
N ILE A 57 2.13 -32.53 -20.65
CA ILE A 57 2.57 -33.41 -21.74
C ILE A 57 1.37 -33.82 -22.60
N LEU A 58 0.24 -34.18 -21.98
CA LEU A 58 -0.99 -34.51 -22.69
C LEU A 58 -1.51 -33.31 -23.51
N THR A 59 -1.48 -32.10 -22.94
CA THR A 59 -1.84 -30.87 -23.67
C THR A 59 -0.89 -30.62 -24.84
N LYS A 60 0.41 -30.91 -24.72
CA LYS A 60 1.35 -30.77 -25.86
C LYS A 60 0.97 -31.69 -27.02
N ILE A 61 0.56 -32.91 -26.71
CA ILE A 61 0.14 -33.92 -27.70
C ILE A 61 -1.20 -33.55 -28.35
N LEU A 62 -2.16 -33.04 -27.57
CA LEU A 62 -3.51 -32.75 -28.07
C LEU A 62 -3.62 -31.36 -28.73
N VAL A 63 -3.00 -30.34 -28.13
CA VAL A 63 -3.12 -28.92 -28.51
C VAL A 63 -1.79 -28.21 -28.22
N ALA A 64 -0.79 -28.40 -29.09
CA ALA A 64 0.58 -27.94 -28.88
C ALA A 64 0.70 -26.42 -28.59
N LYS A 65 -0.19 -25.59 -29.15
CA LYS A 65 -0.21 -24.13 -28.96
C LYS A 65 -0.71 -23.70 -27.57
N ALA A 66 -1.45 -24.54 -26.85
CA ALA A 66 -2.05 -24.20 -25.56
C ALA A 66 -1.15 -24.51 -24.35
N VAL A 67 -0.01 -25.17 -24.56
CA VAL A 67 0.86 -25.66 -23.48
C VAL A 67 1.41 -24.53 -22.62
N PHE A 68 1.84 -23.45 -23.24
CA PHE A 68 2.36 -22.29 -22.51
C PHE A 68 1.27 -21.62 -21.66
N PHE A 69 0.04 -21.57 -22.17
CA PHE A 69 -1.11 -21.05 -21.43
C PHE A 69 -1.46 -21.92 -20.23
N VAL A 70 -1.46 -23.25 -20.39
CA VAL A 70 -1.67 -24.19 -19.29
C VAL A 70 -0.57 -24.06 -18.23
N PHE A 71 0.68 -23.92 -18.65
CA PHE A 71 1.80 -23.68 -17.74
C PHE A 71 1.63 -22.39 -16.92
N ILE A 72 1.28 -21.27 -17.58
CA ILE A 72 0.99 -20.00 -16.89
C ILE A 72 -0.17 -20.16 -15.90
N SER A 73 -1.21 -20.90 -16.27
CA SER A 73 -2.36 -21.15 -15.40
C SER A 73 -1.97 -21.88 -14.11
N TYR A 74 -1.00 -22.79 -14.16
CA TYR A 74 -0.45 -23.45 -12.98
C TYR A 74 0.29 -22.47 -12.08
N PHE A 75 1.06 -21.54 -12.64
CA PHE A 75 1.73 -20.53 -11.85
C PHE A 75 0.74 -19.66 -11.07
N PHE A 76 -0.31 -19.16 -11.74
CA PHE A 76 -1.36 -18.39 -11.06
C PHE A 76 -2.19 -19.23 -10.10
N GLY A 77 -2.42 -20.51 -10.41
CA GLY A 77 -3.12 -21.43 -9.54
C GLY A 77 -2.43 -21.64 -8.19
N ILE A 78 -1.09 -21.54 -8.12
CA ILE A 78 -0.32 -21.55 -6.85
C ILE A 78 -0.74 -20.37 -5.99
N PHE A 79 -0.74 -19.15 -6.56
CA PHE A 79 -1.09 -17.93 -5.85
C PHE A 79 -2.53 -17.95 -5.34
N ILE A 80 -3.46 -18.42 -6.17
CA ILE A 80 -4.87 -18.60 -5.80
C ILE A 80 -5.01 -19.61 -4.66
N SER A 81 -4.36 -20.77 -4.78
CA SER A 81 -4.42 -21.82 -3.74
C SER A 81 -3.82 -21.35 -2.42
N PHE A 82 -2.76 -20.55 -2.47
CA PHE A 82 -2.16 -19.92 -1.29
C PHE A 82 -3.11 -18.94 -0.60
N LEU A 83 -3.71 -18.02 -1.36
CA LEU A 83 -4.68 -17.05 -0.83
C LEU A 83 -5.90 -17.75 -0.22
N LEU A 84 -6.46 -18.76 -0.92
CA LEU A 84 -7.56 -19.58 -0.40
C LEU A 84 -7.16 -20.32 0.87
N GLY A 85 -5.93 -20.82 0.96
CA GLY A 85 -5.41 -21.51 2.14
C GLY A 85 -5.28 -20.61 3.35
N VAL A 86 -4.71 -19.40 3.17
CA VAL A 86 -4.61 -18.38 4.22
C VAL A 86 -6.00 -17.97 4.71
N LEU A 87 -6.94 -17.77 3.79
CA LEU A 87 -8.32 -17.42 4.11
C LEU A 87 -9.02 -18.54 4.89
N TYR A 88 -8.92 -19.79 4.42
CA TYR A 88 -9.49 -20.97 5.09
C TYR A 88 -8.99 -21.09 6.53
N LYS A 89 -7.68 -20.97 6.75
CA LYS A 89 -7.07 -21.08 8.08
C LYS A 89 -7.47 -19.92 9.00
N THR A 90 -7.54 -18.70 8.46
CA THR A 90 -7.97 -17.49 9.19
C THR A 90 -9.43 -17.61 9.65
N ILE A 91 -10.32 -18.07 8.77
CA ILE A 91 -11.74 -18.27 9.08
C ILE A 91 -11.94 -19.43 10.06
N ARG A 92 -11.23 -20.56 9.88
CA ARG A 92 -11.29 -21.68 10.83
C ARG A 92 -10.82 -21.26 12.23
N SER A 93 -9.78 -20.43 12.31
CA SER A 93 -9.29 -19.84 13.56
C SER A 93 -10.31 -18.87 14.18
N TYR A 94 -11.03 -18.09 13.36
CA TYR A 94 -12.09 -17.19 13.82
C TYR A 94 -13.37 -17.93 14.28
N ALA A 95 -13.79 -18.96 13.54
CA ALA A 95 -14.96 -19.79 13.86
C ALA A 95 -14.76 -20.61 15.15
N LYS A 96 -13.52 -21.06 15.42
CA LYS A 96 -13.15 -21.72 16.68
C LYS A 96 -13.21 -20.76 17.89
N LYS A 97 -13.16 -19.44 17.65
CA LYS A 97 -13.10 -18.39 18.68
C LYS A 97 -14.45 -17.76 19.02
N LYS A 98 -15.47 -17.89 18.15
CA LYS A 98 -16.79 -17.28 18.36
C LYS A 98 -17.85 -18.21 17.78
N ASN A 99 -18.65 -18.83 18.65
CA ASN A 99 -19.67 -19.86 18.37
C ASN A 99 -20.87 -19.35 17.51
N LYS A 100 -20.63 -18.64 16.41
CA LYS A 100 -21.66 -18.06 15.50
C LYS A 100 -21.30 -18.35 14.04
N LYS A 101 -21.80 -19.50 13.53
CA LYS A 101 -21.54 -20.00 12.17
C LYS A 101 -22.33 -19.30 11.04
N LYS A 102 -23.47 -18.65 11.32
CA LYS A 102 -24.42 -18.19 10.27
C LYS A 102 -24.12 -16.82 9.62
N ALA A 103 -23.56 -15.85 10.35
CA ALA A 103 -23.24 -14.52 9.78
C ALA A 103 -21.97 -14.49 8.92
N VAL A 104 -21.11 -15.51 9.05
CA VAL A 104 -19.85 -15.64 8.31
C VAL A 104 -20.08 -16.20 6.91
N GLY A 105 -21.13 -17.01 6.71
CA GLY A 105 -21.43 -17.65 5.42
C GLY A 105 -21.86 -16.68 4.33
N SER A 106 -22.66 -15.66 4.65
CA SER A 106 -23.13 -14.66 3.68
C SER A 106 -22.00 -13.73 3.21
N ALA A 107 -21.14 -13.29 4.13
CA ALA A 107 -19.95 -12.51 3.79
C ALA A 107 -18.92 -13.32 2.98
N MET A 108 -18.81 -14.63 3.23
CA MET A 108 -17.93 -15.54 2.51
C MET A 108 -18.41 -15.78 1.07
N LEU A 109 -19.73 -15.88 0.85
CA LEU A 109 -20.32 -16.00 -0.49
C LEU A 109 -20.08 -14.72 -1.31
N GLN A 110 -20.29 -13.54 -0.72
CA GLN A 110 -20.07 -12.26 -1.39
C GLN A 110 -18.59 -12.08 -1.80
N LEU A 111 -17.65 -12.47 -0.94
CA LEU A 111 -16.23 -12.32 -1.23
C LEU A 111 -15.73 -13.30 -2.31
N VAL A 112 -16.25 -14.53 -2.33
CA VAL A 112 -15.95 -15.52 -3.38
C VAL A 112 -16.53 -15.08 -4.73
N VAL A 113 -17.74 -14.52 -4.76
CA VAL A 113 -18.35 -13.97 -5.98
C VAL A 113 -17.54 -12.79 -6.53
N VAL A 114 -17.01 -11.92 -5.67
CA VAL A 114 -16.15 -10.80 -6.09
C VAL A 114 -14.81 -11.28 -6.65
N ILE A 115 -14.16 -12.24 -5.98
CA ILE A 115 -12.88 -12.80 -6.45
C ILE A 115 -13.09 -13.59 -7.75
N ALA A 116 -14.14 -14.41 -7.83
CA ALA A 116 -14.48 -15.13 -9.04
C ALA A 116 -14.79 -14.17 -10.20
N GLY A 117 -15.56 -13.09 -9.95
CA GLY A 117 -15.84 -12.06 -10.94
C GLY A 117 -14.59 -11.29 -11.40
N LEU A 118 -13.63 -11.01 -10.51
CA LEU A 118 -12.35 -10.40 -10.86
C LEU A 118 -11.48 -11.32 -11.71
N PHE A 119 -11.47 -12.63 -11.42
CA PHE A 119 -10.72 -13.62 -12.20
C PHE A 119 -11.38 -13.91 -13.55
N LEU A 120 -12.70 -14.00 -13.61
CA LEU A 120 -13.47 -14.19 -14.84
C LEU A 120 -13.36 -12.94 -15.73
N GLY A 121 -13.38 -11.75 -15.14
CA GLY A 121 -13.10 -10.48 -15.83
C GLY A 121 -11.65 -10.37 -16.34
N ALA A 122 -10.65 -10.77 -15.54
CA ALA A 122 -9.25 -10.78 -15.97
C ALA A 122 -8.96 -11.82 -17.08
N TYR A 123 -9.67 -12.96 -17.06
CA TYR A 123 -9.60 -14.02 -18.07
C TYR A 123 -10.29 -13.62 -19.38
N LEU A 124 -11.41 -12.90 -19.33
CA LEU A 124 -12.17 -12.49 -20.52
C LEU A 124 -11.67 -11.18 -21.18
N LEU A 125 -10.96 -10.30 -20.46
CA LEU A 125 -10.61 -8.95 -20.93
C LEU A 125 -9.10 -8.62 -20.91
N GLN A 126 -8.22 -9.62 -21.05
CA GLN A 126 -6.76 -9.44 -21.23
C GLN A 126 -6.15 -8.32 -20.35
N GLY A 127 -6.06 -8.51 -19.03
CA GLY A 127 -5.17 -7.71 -18.14
C GLY A 127 -5.55 -6.25 -17.83
N TYR A 128 -6.42 -5.58 -18.60
CA TYR A 128 -6.72 -4.15 -18.43
C TYR A 128 -7.45 -3.81 -17.12
N ILE A 129 -8.30 -4.70 -16.59
CA ILE A 129 -9.04 -4.47 -15.34
C ILE A 129 -8.12 -4.46 -14.11
N VAL A 130 -7.03 -5.24 -14.12
CA VAL A 130 -6.06 -5.25 -13.02
C VAL A 130 -5.28 -3.95 -12.99
N LEU A 131 -4.87 -3.44 -14.16
CA LEU A 131 -4.25 -2.12 -14.30
C LEU A 131 -5.19 -0.99 -13.85
N LEU A 132 -6.46 -1.02 -14.26
CA LEU A 132 -7.47 -0.05 -13.81
C LEU A 132 -7.76 -0.14 -12.31
N GLY A 133 -7.75 -1.34 -11.72
CA GLY A 133 -7.93 -1.53 -10.28
C GLY A 133 -6.75 -1.02 -9.45
N VAL A 134 -5.52 -1.25 -9.91
CA VAL A 134 -4.30 -0.68 -9.30
C VAL A 134 -4.30 0.84 -9.44
N LEU A 135 -4.63 1.36 -10.63
CA LEU A 135 -4.75 2.79 -10.88
C LEU A 135 -5.83 3.42 -9.98
N PHE A 136 -6.99 2.78 -9.85
CA PHE A 136 -8.06 3.22 -8.96
C PHE A 136 -7.62 3.24 -7.49
N PHE A 137 -6.87 2.23 -7.02
CA PHE A 137 -6.35 2.21 -5.66
C PHE A 137 -5.30 3.32 -5.41
N ILE A 138 -4.43 3.57 -6.39
CA ILE A 138 -3.45 4.67 -6.35
C ILE A 138 -4.18 6.03 -6.33
N ILE A 139 -5.15 6.24 -7.23
CA ILE A 139 -5.98 7.46 -7.28
C ILE A 139 -6.74 7.63 -5.96
N ARG A 140 -7.37 6.57 -5.44
CA ARG A 140 -8.09 6.62 -4.16
C ARG A 140 -7.17 6.97 -3.00
N SER A 141 -5.96 6.41 -2.97
CA SER A 141 -4.92 6.71 -1.96
C SER A 141 -4.46 8.16 -2.04
N LEU A 142 -4.31 8.73 -3.25
CA LEU A 142 -3.99 10.14 -3.48
C LEU A 142 -5.14 11.06 -3.01
N LEU A 143 -6.39 10.71 -3.33
CA LEU A 143 -7.59 11.48 -3.00
C LEU A 143 -7.94 11.52 -1.51
N VAL A 144 -7.44 10.58 -0.68
CA VAL A 144 -7.64 10.66 0.77
C VAL A 144 -6.89 11.88 1.31
N ARG A 145 -7.64 12.92 1.65
CA ARG A 145 -7.13 14.04 2.45
C ARG A 145 -6.88 13.54 3.86
N THR A 146 -5.65 13.72 4.32
CA THR A 146 -5.26 13.53 5.70
C THR A 146 -4.73 14.87 6.18
N THR A 147 -4.88 15.19 7.46
CA THR A 147 -4.38 16.47 8.00
C THR A 147 -2.91 16.65 7.73
N LYS A 148 -2.11 15.57 7.83
CA LYS A 148 -0.70 15.59 7.44
C LYS A 148 -0.48 15.99 5.98
N LYS A 149 -1.25 15.44 5.04
CA LYS A 149 -1.15 15.85 3.62
C LYS A 149 -1.58 17.29 3.43
N ASN A 150 -2.62 17.75 4.13
CA ASN A 150 -3.09 19.13 4.05
C ASN A 150 -2.03 20.11 4.59
N PHE A 151 -1.47 19.81 5.76
CA PHE A 151 -0.36 20.55 6.36
C PHE A 151 0.84 20.65 5.42
N LEU A 152 1.31 19.54 4.86
CA LEU A 152 2.47 19.55 3.95
C LEU A 152 2.21 20.27 2.64
N ARG A 153 0.98 20.21 2.13
CA ARG A 153 0.59 20.97 0.95
C ARG A 153 0.61 22.47 1.26
N LEU A 154 -0.03 22.89 2.35
CA LEU A 154 -0.08 24.29 2.74
C LEU A 154 1.31 24.84 3.08
N GLN A 155 2.18 24.02 3.66
CA GLN A 155 3.57 24.38 3.93
C GLN A 155 4.37 24.68 2.65
N LEU A 156 4.01 24.08 1.51
CA LEU A 156 4.64 24.40 0.22
C LEU A 156 4.04 25.65 -0.44
N ASP A 157 2.79 25.97 -0.14
CA ASP A 157 2.03 27.05 -0.77
C ASP A 157 2.12 28.38 0.02
N LEU A 158 2.34 28.32 1.34
CA LEU A 158 2.36 29.47 2.23
C LEU A 158 3.78 30.02 2.44
N PRO A 159 3.97 31.34 2.42
CA PRO A 159 5.20 31.94 2.92
C PRO A 159 5.20 31.97 4.45
N THR A 160 6.35 31.67 5.05
CA THR A 160 6.57 31.83 6.49
C THR A 160 6.45 33.30 6.88
N SER A 161 5.53 33.60 7.80
CA SER A 161 5.28 34.95 8.31
C SER A 161 6.00 35.17 9.64
N LYS A 162 6.46 36.40 9.89
CA LYS A 162 6.93 36.83 11.21
C LYS A 162 5.77 37.16 12.12
N ILE A 163 5.87 36.85 13.41
CA ILE A 163 4.80 37.04 14.39
C ILE A 163 4.34 38.51 14.45
N ARG A 164 5.28 39.46 14.45
CA ARG A 164 4.96 40.90 14.52
C ARG A 164 4.12 41.38 13.34
N SER A 165 4.29 40.78 12.17
CA SER A 165 3.69 41.23 10.90
C SER A 165 2.78 40.20 10.26
N MET A 166 2.33 39.20 11.02
CA MET A 166 1.42 38.17 10.49
C MET A 166 0.06 38.80 10.16
N ALA A 167 -0.47 38.48 8.98
CA ALA A 167 -1.81 38.90 8.59
C ALA A 167 -2.87 38.06 9.32
N MET A 168 -4.06 38.62 9.54
CA MET A 168 -5.19 37.83 10.01
C MET A 168 -5.60 36.80 8.95
N GLY A 169 -6.02 35.62 9.39
CA GLY A 169 -6.34 34.48 8.53
C GLY A 169 -5.27 33.40 8.56
N LEU A 170 -5.16 32.64 7.47
CA LEU A 170 -4.25 31.50 7.39
C LEU A 170 -2.78 31.95 7.37
N VAL A 171 -1.98 31.44 8.31
CA VAL A 171 -0.56 31.78 8.45
C VAL A 171 0.29 30.54 8.68
N GLU A 172 1.54 30.61 8.21
CA GLU A 172 2.63 29.73 8.60
C GLU A 172 3.61 30.50 9.48
N ILE A 173 3.95 29.97 10.65
CA ILE A 173 4.89 30.61 11.58
C ILE A 173 5.90 29.59 12.08
N GLU A 174 7.17 29.99 12.11
CA GLU A 174 8.25 29.27 12.74
C GLU A 174 8.64 29.94 14.05
N GLY A 175 8.86 29.17 15.11
CA GLY A 175 9.28 29.71 16.39
C GLY A 175 9.62 28.67 17.44
N SER A 176 10.08 29.17 18.59
CA SER A 176 10.32 28.43 19.82
C SER A 176 9.05 28.36 20.66
N THR A 177 8.73 27.19 21.19
CA THR A 177 7.60 27.02 22.11
C THR A 177 7.97 27.39 23.54
N SER A 178 7.07 28.06 24.25
CA SER A 178 7.19 28.35 25.68
C SER A 178 5.94 27.90 26.42
N MET A 179 6.14 27.24 27.56
CA MET A 179 5.05 26.61 28.31
C MET A 179 4.29 27.66 29.15
N LEU A 180 2.96 27.66 29.03
CA LEU A 180 2.10 28.45 29.93
C LEU A 180 1.63 27.59 31.11
N GLU A 181 0.94 26.49 30.79
CA GLU A 181 0.45 25.52 31.78
C GLU A 181 0.88 24.10 31.39
N PRO A 182 1.51 23.33 32.29
CA PRO A 182 2.00 22.01 31.99
C PRO A 182 0.86 21.00 31.80
N VAL A 183 1.00 20.16 30.77
CA VAL A 183 0.30 18.90 30.62
C VAL A 183 1.19 17.77 31.13
N ILE A 184 0.63 16.85 31.90
CA ILE A 184 1.35 15.66 32.39
C ILE A 184 1.23 14.52 31.37
N SER A 185 2.37 14.07 30.84
CA SER A 185 2.43 12.99 29.85
C SER A 185 1.89 11.65 30.38
N ARG A 186 1.45 10.78 29.46
CA ARG A 186 0.95 9.43 29.81
C ARG A 186 2.05 8.49 30.27
N ILE A 187 3.22 8.52 29.63
CA ILE A 187 4.37 7.67 29.96
C ILE A 187 5.41 8.49 30.71
N GLY A 188 5.78 8.04 31.90
CA GLY A 188 6.81 8.69 32.73
C GLY A 188 6.36 9.97 33.46
N LYS A 189 5.10 10.42 33.30
CA LYS A 189 4.53 11.58 34.01
C LYS A 189 5.38 12.86 33.89
N LYS A 190 5.87 13.13 32.67
CA LYS A 190 6.72 14.29 32.37
C LYS A 190 5.84 15.51 32.11
N GLU A 191 6.28 16.67 32.57
CA GLU A 191 5.67 17.95 32.20
C GLU A 191 6.00 18.29 30.74
N CYS A 192 5.01 18.72 29.99
CA CYS A 192 5.11 19.06 28.57
C CYS A 192 4.00 20.04 28.17
N ILE A 193 4.14 20.70 27.03
CA ILE A 193 3.09 21.58 26.49
C ILE A 193 1.91 20.75 25.98
N GLY A 194 2.23 19.62 25.36
CA GLY A 194 1.24 18.66 24.90
C GLY A 194 1.88 17.32 24.53
N TYR A 195 1.04 16.30 24.44
CA TYR A 195 1.44 14.97 24.03
C TYR A 195 0.49 14.36 23.00
N ARG A 196 1.04 13.51 22.14
CA ARG A 196 0.27 12.51 21.40
C ARG A 196 0.61 11.12 21.93
N TYR A 197 -0.42 10.36 22.28
CA TYR A 197 -0.29 9.02 22.82
C TYR A 197 -1.02 8.02 21.95
N THR A 198 -0.27 7.01 21.49
CA THR A 198 -0.78 5.97 20.60
C THR A 198 -0.66 4.60 21.26
N VAL A 199 -1.75 3.85 21.26
CA VAL A 199 -1.80 2.45 21.68
C VAL A 199 -1.99 1.58 20.45
N GLU A 200 -1.03 0.71 20.19
CA GLU A 200 -1.01 -0.19 19.03
C GLU A 200 -1.14 -1.63 19.50
N LYS A 201 -1.90 -2.45 18.77
CA LYS A 201 -1.92 -3.90 18.93
C LYS A 201 -0.74 -4.49 18.18
N ILE A 202 0.01 -5.36 18.84
CA ILE A 202 1.04 -6.19 18.23
C ILE A 202 0.38 -7.51 17.84
N SER A 203 0.31 -7.78 16.55
CA SER A 203 0.00 -9.10 15.99
C SER A 203 1.21 -9.65 15.27
N LYS A 204 1.43 -10.97 15.32
CA LYS A 204 2.44 -11.62 14.49
C LYS A 204 1.83 -12.01 13.17
N ASP A 205 2.53 -11.72 12.07
CA ASP A 205 2.22 -12.29 10.78
C ASP A 205 2.61 -13.77 10.71
N SER A 206 2.31 -14.44 9.59
CA SER A 206 2.65 -15.85 9.36
C SER A 206 4.15 -16.14 9.37
N GLU A 207 4.98 -15.10 9.21
CA GLU A 207 6.44 -15.16 9.22
C GLU A 207 7.02 -14.76 10.58
N GLY A 208 6.16 -14.53 11.58
CA GLY A 208 6.55 -14.15 12.94
C GLY A 208 6.92 -12.69 13.12
N ARG A 209 6.77 -11.84 12.09
CA ARG A 209 7.05 -10.40 12.15
C ARG A 209 5.91 -9.65 12.84
N ASN A 210 6.28 -8.60 13.57
CA ASN A 210 5.30 -7.77 14.26
C ASN A 210 4.57 -6.84 13.28
N GLN A 211 3.26 -6.95 13.24
CA GLN A 211 2.34 -5.98 12.66
C GLN A 211 1.73 -5.14 13.77
N TYR A 212 1.61 -3.84 13.51
CA TYR A 212 1.08 -2.85 14.44
C TYR A 212 -0.23 -2.30 13.89
N SER A 213 -1.29 -2.29 14.70
CA SER A 213 -2.55 -1.63 14.37
C SER A 213 -2.99 -0.71 15.49
N ILE A 214 -3.33 0.53 15.16
CA ILE A 214 -3.74 1.54 16.14
C ILE A 214 -5.08 1.13 16.76
N ILE A 215 -5.10 0.96 18.08
CA ILE A 215 -6.31 0.70 18.88
C ILE A 215 -6.88 2.01 19.40
N LYS A 216 -6.01 2.90 19.87
CA LYS A 216 -6.37 4.18 20.46
C LYS A 216 -5.31 5.21 20.11
N GLU A 217 -5.77 6.40 19.79
CA GLU A 217 -4.93 7.59 19.65
C GLU A 217 -5.59 8.73 20.42
N GLU A 218 -4.77 9.55 21.07
CA GLU A 218 -5.19 10.71 21.86
C GLU A 218 -4.13 11.79 21.73
N THR A 219 -4.58 13.02 21.45
CA THR A 219 -3.73 14.21 21.45
C THR A 219 -4.28 15.18 22.48
N VAL A 220 -3.44 15.63 23.41
CA VAL A 220 -3.78 16.62 24.43
C VAL A 220 -2.71 17.70 24.41
N CYS A 221 -3.12 18.96 24.33
CA CYS A 221 -2.23 20.10 24.32
C CYS A 221 -2.91 21.28 25.01
N ASN A 222 -2.20 21.92 25.95
CA ASN A 222 -2.64 23.17 26.54
C ASN A 222 -2.22 24.35 25.65
N ASN A 223 -2.79 25.53 25.91
CA ASN A 223 -2.32 26.76 25.28
C ASN A 223 -0.85 27.00 25.61
N PHE A 224 -0.14 27.61 24.68
CA PHE A 224 1.28 27.90 24.82
C PHE A 224 1.65 29.15 24.04
N LEU A 225 2.83 29.70 24.31
CA LEU A 225 3.38 30.81 23.54
C LEU A 225 4.29 30.27 22.45
N LEU A 226 4.17 30.82 21.26
CA LEU A 226 5.12 30.65 20.19
C LEU A 226 5.89 31.97 20.03
N SER A 227 7.22 31.90 20.02
CA SER A 227 8.08 33.08 19.92
C SER A 227 9.06 32.96 18.77
N ASP A 228 9.19 34.04 17.99
CA ASP A 228 10.20 34.21 16.96
C ASP A 228 11.13 35.37 17.34
N ASP A 229 11.96 35.81 16.39
CA ASP A 229 12.85 36.96 16.54
C ASP A 229 12.12 38.33 16.60
N THR A 230 10.83 38.38 16.29
CA THR A 230 10.04 39.61 16.18
C THR A 230 9.04 39.81 17.31
N GLY A 231 8.59 38.74 17.96
CA GLY A 231 7.66 38.77 19.09
C GLY A 231 7.16 37.40 19.51
N SER A 232 6.09 37.39 20.31
CA SER A 232 5.44 36.18 20.81
C SER A 232 3.93 36.25 20.60
N VAL A 233 3.30 35.10 20.36
CA VAL A 233 1.85 34.98 20.17
C VAL A 233 1.32 33.76 20.91
N GLU A 234 0.12 33.89 21.49
CA GLU A 234 -0.55 32.77 22.14
C GLU A 234 -1.18 31.83 21.10
N VAL A 235 -0.94 30.53 21.28
CA VAL A 235 -1.56 29.46 20.51
C VAL A 235 -2.66 28.83 21.35
N HIS A 236 -3.90 28.98 20.90
CA HIS A 236 -5.05 28.30 21.48
C HIS A 236 -5.09 26.86 20.97
N ALA A 237 -4.47 25.93 21.70
CA ALA A 237 -4.13 24.59 21.22
C ALA A 237 -5.32 23.61 21.05
N LYS A 238 -6.56 24.09 21.20
CA LYS A 238 -7.76 23.25 21.04
C LYS A 238 -7.87 22.73 19.61
N GLY A 239 -7.83 21.39 19.48
CA GLY A 239 -7.92 20.72 18.17
C GLY A 239 -6.62 20.74 17.37
N ILE A 240 -5.49 21.11 17.99
CA ILE A 240 -4.19 21.12 17.32
C ILE A 240 -3.74 19.70 16.99
N GLU A 241 -3.21 19.53 15.78
CA GLU A 241 -2.67 18.26 15.33
C GLU A 241 -1.14 18.23 15.31
N PHE A 242 -0.57 17.11 15.72
CA PHE A 242 0.88 16.91 15.79
C PHE A 242 1.41 16.18 14.56
N VAL A 243 2.08 16.92 13.69
CA VAL A 243 2.73 16.41 12.48
C VAL A 243 4.24 16.26 12.76
N TRP A 244 4.73 15.03 12.80
CA TRP A 244 6.17 14.74 13.01
C TRP A 244 6.80 15.32 14.28
N ILE A 245 6.05 15.33 15.37
CA ILE A 245 6.61 15.61 16.70
C ILE A 245 7.58 14.49 17.12
N LYS A 246 8.60 14.86 17.88
CA LYS A 246 9.63 13.94 18.37
C LYS A 246 8.99 12.85 19.23
N LYS A 247 9.34 11.60 18.93
CA LYS A 247 9.04 10.46 19.80
C LYS A 247 9.85 10.63 21.08
N ASP A 248 9.18 10.61 22.23
CA ASP A 248 9.86 10.69 23.53
C ASP A 248 10.12 9.30 24.10
N ASP A 249 9.09 8.46 24.19
CA ASP A 249 9.24 7.13 24.78
C ASP A 249 8.27 6.11 24.15
N SER A 250 8.61 4.83 24.29
CA SER A 250 7.70 3.73 23.99
C SER A 250 8.04 2.48 24.79
N TYR A 251 7.01 1.77 25.24
CA TYR A 251 7.15 0.46 25.86
C TYR A 251 6.15 -0.54 25.27
N SER A 252 6.42 -1.82 25.47
CA SER A 252 5.52 -2.89 25.08
C SER A 252 5.08 -3.69 26.31
N ASN A 253 3.80 -4.02 26.37
CA ASN A 253 3.25 -4.91 27.38
C ASN A 253 2.35 -5.95 26.69
N GLY A 254 2.83 -7.20 26.66
CA GLY A 254 2.15 -8.31 25.99
C GLY A 254 1.91 -8.04 24.51
N THR A 255 0.63 -7.98 24.10
CA THR A 255 0.21 -7.74 22.71
C THR A 255 -0.07 -6.27 22.40
N LYS A 256 0.42 -5.35 23.24
CA LYS A 256 0.24 -3.92 23.06
C LYS A 256 1.58 -3.18 23.08
N ARG A 257 1.70 -2.19 22.21
CA ARG A 257 2.76 -1.20 22.21
C ARG A 257 2.16 0.16 22.51
N TYR A 258 2.86 0.90 23.35
CA TYR A 258 2.48 2.23 23.78
C TYR A 258 3.58 3.17 23.32
N THR A 259 3.22 4.22 22.59
CA THR A 259 4.18 5.20 22.08
C THR A 259 3.69 6.58 22.45
N GLN A 260 4.58 7.44 22.93
CA GLN A 260 4.29 8.85 23.20
C GLN A 260 5.21 9.78 22.39
N TYR A 261 4.64 10.91 22.01
CA TYR A 261 5.31 12.05 21.37
C TYR A 261 5.03 13.28 22.22
N LEU A 262 6.04 14.09 22.50
CA LEU A 262 5.91 15.26 23.38
C LEU A 262 6.29 16.52 22.62
N LEU A 263 5.50 17.57 22.81
CA LEU A 263 5.88 18.95 22.54
C LEU A 263 6.41 19.55 23.85
N LYS A 264 7.66 19.99 23.86
CA LYS A 264 8.33 20.50 25.06
C LYS A 264 8.55 22.00 24.95
N GLU A 265 9.00 22.59 26.04
CA GLU A 265 9.58 23.93 26.02
C GLU A 265 10.83 23.95 25.13
N ASP A 266 11.06 25.09 24.47
CA ASP A 266 12.15 25.36 23.53
C ASP A 266 12.20 24.47 22.27
N ASP A 267 11.12 23.74 21.97
CA ASP A 267 11.04 23.02 20.71
C ASP A 267 10.83 24.01 19.56
N GLN A 268 11.71 23.90 18.56
CA GLN A 268 11.62 24.65 17.30
C GLN A 268 10.56 24.01 16.40
N VAL A 269 9.45 24.71 16.19
CA VAL A 269 8.28 24.21 15.46
C VAL A 269 7.85 25.14 14.34
N LEU A 270 7.29 24.54 13.29
CA LEU A 270 6.52 25.20 12.24
C LEU A 270 5.04 24.91 12.51
N LEU A 271 4.24 25.97 12.59
CA LEU A 271 2.81 25.91 12.86
C LEU A 271 2.03 26.52 11.68
N ILE A 272 0.98 25.83 11.27
CA ILE A 272 -0.01 26.33 10.30
C ILE A 272 -1.37 26.39 10.97
N GLY A 273 -1.98 27.56 10.96
CA GLY A 273 -3.27 27.81 11.60
C GLY A 273 -3.86 29.17 11.22
N GLY A 274 -4.98 29.51 11.85
CA GLY A 274 -5.67 30.78 11.67
C GLY A 274 -5.23 31.80 12.72
N ALA A 275 -4.57 32.87 12.29
CA ALA A 275 -4.33 34.06 13.08
C ALA A 275 -5.63 34.85 13.22
N ASN A 276 -6.07 35.03 14.45
CA ASN A 276 -7.27 35.76 14.81
C ASN A 276 -6.93 36.79 15.90
N SER A 277 -7.87 37.67 16.21
CA SER A 277 -7.74 38.64 17.29
C SER A 277 -8.96 38.59 18.19
N LYS A 278 -8.73 38.60 19.51
CA LYS A 278 -9.78 38.72 20.52
C LYS A 278 -9.43 39.90 21.41
N ASN A 279 -10.31 40.89 21.54
CA ASN A 279 -10.05 42.09 22.34
C ASN A 279 -8.71 42.77 21.98
N ASN A 280 -8.37 42.82 20.69
CA ASN A 280 -7.13 43.40 20.19
C ASN A 280 -5.84 42.65 20.54
N THR A 281 -5.93 41.44 21.13
CA THR A 281 -4.78 40.55 21.31
C THR A 281 -4.80 39.45 20.24
N PRO A 282 -3.74 39.34 19.40
CA PRO A 282 -3.67 38.30 18.40
C PRO A 282 -3.43 36.93 19.05
N PHE A 283 -4.07 35.91 18.51
CA PHE A 283 -3.85 34.52 18.89
C PHE A 283 -3.94 33.62 17.65
N ILE A 284 -3.38 32.42 17.71
CA ILE A 284 -3.46 31.43 16.64
C ILE A 284 -4.32 30.26 17.10
N GLY A 285 -5.23 29.82 16.23
CA GLY A 285 -6.09 28.67 16.48
C GLY A 285 -6.43 27.94 15.19
N HIS A 286 -7.52 27.18 15.23
CA HIS A 286 -8.02 26.46 14.06
C HIS A 286 -8.55 27.40 12.98
N GLU A 287 -8.16 27.13 11.73
CA GLU A 287 -8.66 27.84 10.55
C GLU A 287 -9.81 27.04 9.90
N PRO A 288 -11.05 27.55 9.92
CA PRO A 288 -12.23 26.77 9.55
C PRO A 288 -12.40 26.57 8.03
N ILE A 289 -11.82 27.41 7.17
CA ILE A 289 -12.05 27.38 5.72
C ILE A 289 -11.21 26.28 5.05
N LYS A 290 -9.93 26.20 5.39
CA LYS A 290 -8.96 25.22 4.88
C LYS A 290 -8.86 23.99 5.77
N ASP A 291 -9.54 24.01 6.92
CA ASP A 291 -9.59 22.94 7.91
C ASP A 291 -8.18 22.46 8.28
N VAL A 292 -7.42 23.38 8.86
CA VAL A 292 -6.04 23.12 9.27
C VAL A 292 -5.76 23.76 10.62
N PHE A 293 -5.15 22.97 11.49
CA PHE A 293 -4.49 23.45 12.68
C PHE A 293 -3.45 22.43 13.11
N ALA A 294 -2.22 22.61 12.66
CA ALA A 294 -1.19 21.60 12.85
C ALA A 294 0.17 22.22 13.08
N LEU A 295 0.98 21.52 13.87
CA LEU A 295 2.36 21.91 14.12
C LEU A 295 3.30 20.72 13.95
N GLY A 296 4.53 21.00 13.55
CA GLY A 296 5.58 20.01 13.44
C GLY A 296 6.97 20.55 13.72
N CYS A 297 7.91 19.68 14.07
CA CYS A 297 9.29 20.11 14.31
C CYS A 297 9.92 20.61 12.99
N ILE A 298 10.54 21.79 13.00
CA ILE A 298 11.17 22.40 11.81
C ILE A 298 12.18 21.45 11.16
N ASN A 299 12.98 20.76 11.97
CA ASN A 299 13.97 19.78 11.50
C ASN A 299 13.35 18.57 10.76
N ALA A 300 12.13 18.18 11.13
CA ALA A 300 11.44 17.08 10.48
C ALA A 300 10.81 17.53 9.15
N VAL A 301 10.21 18.73 9.13
CA VAL A 301 9.62 19.34 7.94
C VAL A 301 10.69 19.65 6.90
N SER A 302 11.77 20.34 7.28
CA SER A 302 12.91 20.62 6.39
C SER A 302 13.57 19.36 5.82
N ARG A 303 13.69 18.30 6.62
CA ARG A 303 14.16 17.00 6.15
C ARG A 303 13.22 16.42 5.08
N TRP A 304 11.91 16.46 5.32
CA TRP A 304 10.94 16.01 4.33
C TRP A 304 11.06 16.80 3.02
N ASN A 305 11.11 18.14 3.11
CA ASN A 305 11.23 19.01 1.92
C ASN A 305 12.51 18.73 1.13
N ARG A 306 13.62 18.40 1.81
CA ARG A 306 14.87 18.01 1.14
C ARG A 306 14.78 16.69 0.38
N TYR A 307 14.11 15.67 0.95
CA TYR A 307 14.04 14.33 0.35
C TYR A 307 12.84 14.12 -0.57
N GLN A 308 11.79 14.92 -0.44
CA GLN A 308 10.58 14.79 -1.26
C GLN A 308 10.89 14.83 -2.78
N PRO A 309 11.71 15.76 -3.31
CA PRO A 309 12.03 15.79 -4.74
C PRO A 309 12.71 14.52 -5.23
N LEU A 310 13.59 13.93 -4.40
CA LEU A 310 14.28 12.68 -4.71
C LEU A 310 13.29 11.51 -4.80
N LEU A 311 12.32 11.45 -3.88
CA LEU A 311 11.25 10.46 -3.92
C LEU A 311 10.37 10.61 -5.17
N HIS A 312 9.99 11.85 -5.52
CA HIS A 312 9.18 12.10 -6.72
C HIS A 312 9.93 11.70 -8.00
N SER A 313 11.19 12.11 -8.11
CA SER A 313 12.06 11.69 -9.22
C SER A 313 12.21 10.17 -9.30
N GLY A 314 12.40 9.49 -8.17
CA GLY A 314 12.49 8.02 -8.12
C GLY A 314 11.20 7.33 -8.55
N ILE A 315 10.03 7.84 -8.14
CA ILE A 315 8.73 7.30 -8.57
C ILE A 315 8.53 7.51 -10.07
N THR A 316 8.82 8.71 -10.60
CA THR A 316 8.72 9.00 -12.03
C THR A 316 9.63 8.08 -12.85
N PHE A 317 10.87 7.86 -12.40
CA PHE A 317 11.80 6.92 -13.03
C PHE A 317 11.24 5.49 -13.03
N LEU A 318 10.72 5.01 -11.90
CA LEU A 318 10.12 3.68 -11.81
C LEU A 318 8.93 3.52 -12.78
N ILE A 319 8.06 4.51 -12.87
CA ILE A 319 6.91 4.49 -13.80
C ILE A 319 7.41 4.39 -15.25
N LEU A 320 8.38 5.23 -15.64
CA LEU A 320 8.96 5.20 -16.97
C LEU A 320 9.65 3.85 -17.27
N PHE A 321 10.38 3.31 -16.30
CA PHE A 321 11.02 2.01 -16.40
C PHE A 321 10.01 0.89 -16.63
N PHE A 322 8.89 0.88 -15.89
CA PHE A 322 7.83 -0.10 -16.10
C PHE A 322 7.13 0.07 -17.45
N ILE A 323 6.87 1.30 -17.90
CA ILE A 323 6.32 1.57 -19.23
C ILE A 323 7.26 1.04 -20.32
N PHE A 324 8.56 1.34 -20.20
CA PHE A 324 9.56 0.86 -21.14
C PHE A 324 9.67 -0.66 -21.15
N THR A 325 9.69 -1.29 -19.96
CA THR A 325 9.71 -2.75 -19.83
C THR A 325 8.48 -3.39 -20.45
N ALA A 326 7.29 -2.82 -20.23
CA ALA A 326 6.06 -3.28 -20.85
C ALA A 326 6.12 -3.14 -22.38
N PHE A 327 6.64 -2.02 -22.89
CA PHE A 327 6.82 -1.81 -24.33
C PHE A 327 7.77 -2.82 -24.97
N VAL A 328 8.87 -3.17 -24.29
CA VAL A 328 9.80 -4.22 -24.73
C VAL A 328 9.16 -5.60 -24.70
N LEU A 329 8.39 -5.92 -23.65
CA LEU A 329 7.73 -7.23 -23.52
C LEU A 329 6.56 -7.42 -24.51
N LEU A 330 5.93 -6.34 -24.94
CA LEU A 330 4.84 -6.34 -25.92
C LEU A 330 5.35 -6.34 -27.37
N ALA A 331 6.65 -6.18 -27.59
CA ALA A 331 7.24 -6.16 -28.91
C ALA A 331 7.36 -7.58 -29.48
N ASP A 332 6.77 -7.85 -30.63
CA ASP A 332 6.95 -9.12 -31.32
C ASP A 332 8.29 -9.07 -32.09
N VAL A 333 9.24 -9.93 -31.70
CA VAL A 333 10.55 -10.00 -32.35
C VAL A 333 10.53 -11.08 -33.42
N ILE A 334 10.55 -10.68 -34.68
CA ILE A 334 10.56 -11.57 -35.85
C ILE A 334 11.99 -11.62 -36.41
N VAL A 335 12.61 -12.80 -36.43
CA VAL A 335 13.95 -13.00 -36.98
C VAL A 335 13.85 -13.60 -38.38
N SER A 336 14.32 -12.89 -39.41
CA SER A 336 14.34 -13.38 -40.80
C SER A 336 15.64 -13.03 -41.50
N LYS A 337 16.29 -14.06 -42.09
CA LYS A 337 17.52 -13.95 -42.91
C LYS A 337 18.58 -13.01 -42.31
N ASN A 338 19.04 -13.30 -41.09
CA ASN A 338 20.07 -12.53 -40.37
C ASN A 338 19.70 -11.09 -39.95
N MET A 339 18.45 -10.66 -40.14
CA MET A 339 17.94 -9.37 -39.70
C MET A 339 16.86 -9.57 -38.63
N MET A 340 16.94 -8.77 -37.56
CA MET A 340 15.96 -8.78 -36.47
C MET A 340 14.97 -7.63 -36.70
N TYR A 341 13.69 -7.96 -36.87
CA TYR A 341 12.61 -6.98 -37.00
C TYR A 341 11.83 -6.95 -35.70
N ILE A 342 11.61 -5.74 -35.19
CA ILE A 342 10.73 -5.51 -34.05
C ILE A 342 9.40 -5.02 -34.62
N ASP A 343 8.38 -5.87 -34.58
CA ASP A 343 7.04 -5.55 -35.07
C ASP A 343 6.14 -5.15 -33.90
N TYR A 344 5.56 -3.95 -33.99
CA TYR A 344 4.59 -3.41 -33.03
C TYR A 344 3.16 -3.47 -33.56
N LYS A 345 2.94 -4.02 -34.76
CA LYS A 345 1.64 -3.98 -35.45
C LYS A 345 0.56 -4.80 -34.72
N SER A 346 0.93 -5.89 -34.05
CA SER A 346 0.02 -6.70 -33.23
C SER A 346 -0.55 -5.95 -32.01
N MET A 347 0.09 -4.84 -31.56
CA MET A 347 -0.44 -4.00 -30.48
C MET A 347 -1.72 -3.25 -30.87
N TRP A 348 -1.84 -2.83 -32.13
CA TRP A 348 -2.96 -1.99 -32.58
C TRP A 348 -4.16 -2.81 -33.04
N ASP A 349 -3.93 -3.99 -33.62
CA ASP A 349 -4.99 -4.88 -34.12
C ASP A 349 -5.85 -5.51 -32.98
N ASN A 350 -5.32 -5.56 -31.75
CA ASN A 350 -6.00 -6.13 -30.58
C ASN A 350 -6.78 -5.11 -29.73
N ILE A 351 -6.85 -3.84 -30.14
CA ILE A 351 -7.67 -2.81 -29.48
C ILE A 351 -9.02 -2.74 -30.20
N PRO A 352 -10.12 -3.26 -29.62
CA PRO A 352 -11.40 -3.45 -30.33
C PRO A 352 -12.14 -2.14 -30.68
N LEU A 353 -11.55 -0.97 -30.45
CA LEU A 353 -12.18 0.34 -30.64
C LEU A 353 -11.79 1.06 -31.94
N ILE A 354 -10.85 0.53 -32.73
CA ILE A 354 -10.34 1.20 -33.94
C ILE A 354 -10.83 0.54 -35.24
N ASN A 355 -11.39 -0.68 -35.18
CA ASN A 355 -11.85 -1.39 -36.38
C ASN A 355 -13.28 -1.03 -36.84
N ASP A 356 -14.00 -0.19 -36.10
CA ASP A 356 -15.38 0.24 -36.42
C ASP A 356 -15.50 1.76 -36.68
N LEU A 357 -14.43 2.42 -37.16
CA LEU A 357 -14.45 3.81 -37.63
C LEU A 357 -14.04 3.94 -39.09
#